data_AF-A0A7X7WUH1-F1
#
_entry.id   AF-A0A7X7WUH1-F1
#
_cell.length_a   1.000
_cell.length_b   1.000
_cell.length_c   1.000
_cell.angle_alpha   90.00
_cell.angle_beta   90.00
_cell.angle_gamma   90.00
#
_symmetry.space_group_name_H-M   'P 1'
#
loop_
_entity.id
_entity.type
_entity.pdbx_description
1 polymer ?
#
loop_
_entity_poly.entity_id
_entity_poly.type
_entity_poly.pdbx_seq_one_letter_code
_entity_poly.pdbx_strand_id
1 'polypeptide(L)'
;MLLILGGWGIVGSLLQVYSSYQHYRQSENLSEWSLLAEELLTAAQHISFERGRTTVVLRGTTTIPASDRAFIDKRRALADSSLKTALDGLVKLPDSGHSELQAQWDNLQRFRMEADRNAEQPLPARDAGLPDRWFGAATDLLQAIQSSVEALVGHFPPGDQNARLSLLAAALLDLRVTSGAEASVVAQLRATGRTPDNAHLLHVYQLRGKEDQLWHDIERLASYTRAVEFQHKIKKVKNHHLSVLRPLQNQTIADLTTQTAPSVSLQKLTVASVPTLDGIAELMTLATDKARRDADEGMSRSRNVLVRNSLVLLMGFLVLILSLRYVLCSIISPLEHVDREVRRLGAIPPSHNDAENEIDRISAATIALEKSLCDRAEAEAKLRQTIEELQTAFEQIKTLKGFLPICASCKKIRNDKGYWEQVESYITSHSDAQFSHGICPDCVQQLYGDLLSKKTSTSIDSTEKT
;
A
#
# COMPACT_ATOMS: atom_id res chain seq x y z
N MET A 1 8.00 16.72 17.54
CA MET A 1 8.54 16.56 16.17
C MET A 1 8.19 15.20 15.54
N LEU A 2 8.49 14.06 16.18
CA LEU A 2 8.20 12.71 15.65
C LEU A 2 6.70 12.43 15.36
N LEU A 3 5.79 12.90 16.22
CA LEU A 3 4.33 12.74 16.01
C LEU A 3 3.82 13.54 14.81
N ILE A 4 4.37 14.74 14.58
CA ILE A 4 4.01 15.59 13.45
C ILE A 4 4.51 14.95 12.15
N LEU A 5 5.76 14.46 12.12
CA LEU A 5 6.32 13.74 10.97
C LEU A 5 5.55 12.43 10.68
N GLY A 6 5.15 11.70 11.72
CA GLY A 6 4.30 10.51 11.59
C GLY A 6 2.91 10.81 11.03
N GLY A 7 2.28 11.91 11.48
CA GLY A 7 1.00 12.38 10.95
C GLY A 7 1.05 12.68 9.46
N TRP A 8 2.08 13.41 9.00
CA TRP A 8 2.30 13.68 7.57
C TRP A 8 2.52 12.39 6.75
N GLY A 9 3.21 11.40 7.31
CA GLY A 9 3.41 10.10 6.66
C GLY A 9 2.11 9.31 6.44
N ILE A 10 1.17 9.37 7.39
CA ILE A 10 -0.15 8.73 7.26
C ILE A 10 -0.99 9.44 6.20
N VAL A 11 -0.99 10.78 6.20
CA VAL A 11 -1.70 11.57 5.17
C VAL A 11 -1.17 11.23 3.77
N GLY A 12 0.15 11.16 3.59
CA GLY A 12 0.77 10.74 2.33
C GLY A 12 0.35 9.31 1.92
N SER A 13 0.34 8.38 2.87
CA SER A 13 -0.08 6.99 2.63
C SER A 13 -1.56 6.88 2.25
N LEU A 14 -2.43 7.68 2.87
CA LEU A 14 -3.85 7.77 2.52
C LEU A 14 -4.05 8.27 1.08
N LEU A 15 -3.34 9.33 0.68
CA LEU A 15 -3.36 9.84 -0.69
C LEU A 15 -2.87 8.78 -1.69
N GLN A 16 -1.83 8.03 -1.33
CA GLN A 16 -1.30 6.97 -2.18
C GLN A 16 -2.28 5.80 -2.34
N VAL A 17 -2.95 5.38 -1.27
CA VAL A 17 -4.03 4.36 -1.33
C VAL A 17 -5.18 4.86 -2.19
N TYR A 18 -5.61 6.11 -2.01
CA TYR A 18 -6.68 6.72 -2.81
C TYR A 18 -6.32 6.73 -4.31
N SER A 19 -5.12 7.20 -4.66
CA SER A 19 -4.63 7.16 -6.05
C SER A 19 -4.57 5.73 -6.60
N SER A 20 -4.10 4.77 -5.80
CA SER A 20 -4.02 3.35 -6.21
C SER A 20 -5.40 2.74 -6.44
N TYR A 21 -6.39 3.13 -5.64
CA TYR A 21 -7.77 2.70 -5.80
C TYR A 21 -8.38 3.24 -7.10
N GLN A 22 -8.13 4.51 -7.42
CA GLN A 22 -8.56 5.10 -8.70
C GLN A 22 -7.92 4.39 -9.90
N HIS A 23 -6.62 4.10 -9.85
CA HIS A 23 -5.94 3.33 -10.90
C HIS A 23 -6.45 1.89 -11.02
N TYR A 24 -6.77 1.24 -9.89
CA TYR A 24 -7.41 -0.07 -9.90
C TYR A 24 -8.77 -0.04 -10.57
N ARG A 25 -9.64 0.91 -10.21
CA ARG A 25 -10.95 1.11 -10.86
C ARG A 25 -10.84 1.39 -12.35
N GLN A 26 -9.89 2.22 -12.76
CA GLN A 26 -9.63 2.47 -14.17
C GLN A 26 -9.17 1.19 -14.90
N SER A 27 -8.32 0.38 -14.27
CA SER A 27 -7.83 -0.87 -14.85
C SER A 27 -8.91 -1.95 -14.93
N GLU A 28 -9.82 -1.97 -13.95
CA GLU A 28 -11.01 -2.83 -13.93
C GLU A 28 -11.94 -2.49 -15.11
N ASN A 29 -12.29 -1.21 -15.28
CA ASN A 29 -13.06 -0.75 -16.43
C ASN A 29 -12.37 -1.09 -17.77
N LEU A 30 -11.05 -0.90 -17.86
CA LEU A 30 -10.29 -1.22 -19.08
C LEU A 30 -10.34 -2.71 -19.41
N SER A 31 -10.26 -3.59 -18.41
CA SER A 31 -10.44 -5.03 -18.59
C SER A 31 -11.86 -5.33 -19.07
N GLU A 32 -12.89 -4.77 -18.43
CA GLU A 32 -14.28 -4.97 -18.85
C GLU A 32 -14.53 -4.51 -20.30
N TRP A 33 -14.11 -3.31 -20.68
CA TRP A 33 -14.26 -2.82 -22.06
C TRP A 33 -13.46 -3.64 -23.08
N SER A 34 -12.27 -4.11 -22.70
CA SER A 34 -11.47 -4.98 -23.57
C SER A 34 -12.15 -6.34 -23.78
N LEU A 35 -12.84 -6.88 -22.77
CA LEU A 35 -13.66 -8.09 -22.90
C LEU A 35 -14.81 -7.86 -23.88
N LEU A 36 -15.57 -6.76 -23.70
CA LEU A 36 -16.71 -6.48 -24.57
C LEU A 36 -16.28 -6.30 -26.03
N ALA A 37 -15.15 -5.63 -26.28
CA ALA A 37 -14.59 -5.50 -27.63
C ALA A 37 -14.21 -6.86 -28.23
N GLU A 38 -13.56 -7.74 -27.45
CA GLU A 38 -13.22 -9.09 -27.87
C GLU A 38 -14.47 -9.92 -28.22
N GLU A 39 -15.48 -9.91 -27.36
CA GLU A 39 -16.73 -10.66 -27.56
C GLU A 39 -17.51 -10.17 -28.80
N LEU A 40 -17.58 -8.85 -29.00
CA LEU A 40 -18.17 -8.24 -30.21
C LEU A 40 -17.44 -8.69 -31.48
N LEU A 41 -16.11 -8.61 -31.49
CA LEU A 41 -15.29 -8.93 -32.66
C LEU A 41 -15.28 -10.44 -32.95
N THR A 42 -15.26 -11.28 -31.92
CA THR A 42 -15.41 -12.74 -32.04
C THR A 42 -16.79 -13.10 -32.60
N ALA A 43 -17.87 -12.46 -32.13
CA ALA A 43 -19.20 -12.64 -32.70
C ALA A 43 -19.22 -12.28 -34.19
N ALA A 44 -18.68 -11.11 -34.54
CA ALA A 44 -18.61 -10.65 -35.94
C ALA A 44 -17.80 -11.60 -36.83
N GLN A 45 -16.70 -12.18 -36.32
CA GLN A 45 -15.94 -13.19 -37.04
C GLN A 45 -16.82 -14.36 -37.46
N HIS A 46 -17.57 -14.92 -36.51
CA HIS A 46 -18.40 -16.09 -36.71
C HIS A 46 -19.64 -15.79 -37.55
N ILE A 47 -20.28 -14.65 -37.35
CA ILE A 47 -21.37 -14.16 -38.22
C ILE A 47 -20.88 -14.01 -39.65
N SER A 48 -19.67 -13.52 -39.87
CA SER A 48 -19.14 -13.35 -41.22
C SER A 48 -18.84 -14.69 -41.91
N PHE A 49 -18.42 -15.73 -41.18
CA PHE A 49 -18.34 -17.09 -41.71
C PHE A 49 -19.72 -17.68 -42.03
N GLU A 50 -20.68 -17.50 -41.13
CA GLU A 50 -22.06 -17.94 -41.31
C GLU A 50 -22.72 -17.28 -42.53
N ARG A 51 -22.55 -15.96 -42.68
CA ARG A 51 -23.05 -15.16 -43.80
C ARG A 51 -22.64 -15.78 -45.14
N GLY A 52 -21.34 -16.04 -45.31
CA GLY A 52 -20.79 -16.63 -46.52
C GLY A 52 -21.28 -18.06 -46.76
N ARG A 53 -21.18 -18.94 -45.76
CA ARG A 53 -21.54 -20.35 -45.92
C ARG A 53 -23.04 -20.55 -46.19
N THR A 54 -23.90 -19.83 -45.48
CA THR A 54 -25.36 -19.88 -45.67
C THR A 54 -25.74 -19.38 -47.05
N THR A 55 -25.08 -18.34 -47.58
CA THR A 55 -25.31 -17.85 -48.95
C THR A 55 -24.99 -18.93 -49.99
N VAL A 56 -23.88 -19.66 -49.83
CA VAL A 56 -23.51 -20.78 -50.71
C VAL A 56 -24.55 -21.89 -50.65
N VAL A 57 -24.99 -22.25 -49.44
CA VAL A 57 -26.02 -23.29 -49.24
C VAL A 57 -27.34 -22.91 -49.91
N LEU A 58 -27.83 -21.69 -49.68
CA LEU A 58 -29.12 -21.25 -50.24
C LEU A 58 -29.11 -21.21 -51.77
N ARG A 59 -27.96 -20.89 -52.39
CA ARG A 59 -27.78 -20.88 -53.85
C ARG A 59 -27.38 -22.24 -54.44
N GLY A 60 -27.04 -23.22 -53.61
CA GLY A 60 -26.59 -24.55 -54.04
C GLY A 60 -27.72 -25.39 -54.65
N THR A 61 -27.40 -26.29 -55.57
CA THR A 61 -28.39 -27.13 -56.27
C THR A 61 -28.93 -28.27 -55.40
N THR A 62 -28.17 -28.68 -54.38
CA THR A 62 -28.56 -29.72 -53.43
C THR A 62 -29.16 -29.10 -52.17
N THR A 63 -29.97 -29.89 -51.45
CA THR A 63 -30.32 -29.59 -50.05
C THR A 63 -29.06 -29.46 -49.21
N ILE A 64 -29.16 -28.77 -48.06
CA ILE A 64 -28.01 -28.52 -47.20
C ILE A 64 -27.24 -29.80 -46.84
N PRO A 65 -25.94 -29.89 -47.18
CA PRO A 65 -25.10 -31.00 -46.76
C PRO A 65 -24.92 -31.02 -45.24
N ALA A 66 -24.81 -32.21 -44.65
CA ALA A 66 -24.59 -32.38 -43.20
C ALA A 66 -23.33 -31.65 -42.71
N SER A 67 -22.28 -31.58 -43.54
CA SER A 67 -21.06 -30.83 -43.24
C SER A 67 -21.28 -29.31 -43.17
N ASP A 68 -22.11 -28.77 -44.06
CA ASP A 68 -22.42 -27.34 -44.07
C ASP A 68 -23.37 -26.98 -42.92
N ARG A 69 -24.34 -27.85 -42.59
CA ARG A 69 -25.19 -27.72 -41.40
C ARG A 69 -24.34 -27.66 -40.13
N ALA A 70 -23.48 -28.65 -39.92
CA ALA A 70 -22.59 -28.70 -38.75
C ALA A 70 -21.65 -27.47 -38.67
N PHE A 71 -21.14 -26.99 -39.81
CA PHE A 71 -20.34 -25.78 -39.85
C PHE A 71 -21.14 -24.54 -39.43
N ILE A 72 -22.32 -24.35 -40.02
CA ILE A 72 -23.21 -23.21 -39.73
C ILE A 72 -23.61 -23.21 -38.25
N ASP A 73 -24.08 -24.34 -37.74
CA ASP A 73 -24.55 -24.46 -36.35
C ASP A 73 -23.41 -24.17 -35.35
N LYS A 74 -22.20 -24.65 -35.62
CA LYS A 74 -21.02 -24.33 -34.82
C LYS A 74 -20.73 -22.83 -34.80
N ARG A 75 -20.80 -22.16 -35.95
CA ARG A 75 -20.56 -20.71 -36.04
C ARG A 75 -21.65 -19.91 -35.33
N ARG A 76 -22.92 -20.32 -35.47
CA ARG A 76 -24.05 -19.70 -34.75
C ARG A 76 -23.88 -19.81 -33.24
N ALA A 77 -23.58 -20.99 -32.72
CA ALA A 77 -23.40 -21.18 -31.28
C ALA A 77 -22.29 -20.30 -30.70
N LEU A 78 -21.15 -20.21 -31.39
CA LEU A 78 -20.03 -19.35 -30.96
C LEU A 78 -20.38 -17.86 -31.08
N ALA A 79 -21.02 -17.45 -32.18
CA ALA A 79 -21.47 -16.08 -32.38
C ALA A 79 -22.48 -15.64 -31.31
N ASP A 80 -23.51 -16.45 -31.07
CA ASP A 80 -24.59 -16.13 -30.14
C ASP A 80 -24.11 -16.09 -28.70
N SER A 81 -23.21 -17.01 -28.31
CA SER A 81 -22.58 -16.97 -26.99
C SER A 81 -21.81 -15.67 -26.78
N SER A 82 -21.00 -15.27 -27.76
CA SER A 82 -20.15 -14.07 -27.64
C SER A 82 -21.00 -12.79 -27.67
N LEU A 83 -21.95 -12.72 -28.60
CA LEU A 83 -22.81 -11.56 -28.76
C LEU A 83 -23.72 -11.34 -27.55
N LYS A 84 -24.20 -12.42 -26.92
CA LYS A 84 -24.97 -12.33 -25.68
C LYS A 84 -24.14 -11.74 -24.54
N THR A 85 -22.91 -12.24 -24.33
CA THR A 85 -21.99 -11.68 -23.33
C THR A 85 -21.73 -10.19 -23.57
N ALA A 86 -21.51 -9.81 -24.83
CA ALA A 86 -21.32 -8.42 -25.21
C ALA A 86 -22.56 -7.56 -24.90
N LEU A 87 -23.75 -7.98 -25.32
CA LEU A 87 -25.01 -7.27 -25.08
C LEU A 87 -25.27 -7.08 -23.58
N ASP A 88 -25.15 -8.15 -22.78
CA ASP A 88 -25.35 -8.10 -21.32
C ASP A 88 -24.42 -7.07 -20.65
N GLY A 89 -23.19 -6.92 -21.15
CA GLY A 89 -22.24 -5.91 -20.67
C GLY A 89 -22.53 -4.49 -21.18
N LEU A 90 -22.90 -4.36 -22.47
CA LEU A 90 -23.21 -3.07 -23.11
C LEU A 90 -24.46 -2.40 -22.54
N VAL A 91 -25.37 -3.13 -21.87
CA VAL A 91 -26.49 -2.53 -21.11
C VAL A 91 -25.99 -1.47 -20.10
N LYS A 92 -24.79 -1.64 -19.55
CA LYS A 92 -24.18 -0.67 -18.61
C LYS A 92 -23.64 0.59 -19.31
N LEU A 93 -23.56 0.58 -20.64
CA LEU A 93 -23.00 1.62 -21.50
C LEU A 93 -24.01 2.00 -22.60
N PRO A 94 -25.10 2.71 -22.27
CA PRO A 94 -26.22 2.93 -23.21
C PRO A 94 -25.83 3.67 -24.49
N ASP A 95 -24.78 4.51 -24.45
CA ASP A 95 -24.25 5.23 -25.61
C ASP A 95 -23.44 4.34 -26.57
N SER A 96 -23.25 3.06 -26.23
CA SER A 96 -22.47 2.09 -27.03
C SER A 96 -23.30 1.34 -28.09
N GLY A 97 -24.51 1.80 -28.42
CA GLY A 97 -25.31 1.23 -29.52
C GLY A 97 -26.05 -0.07 -29.20
N HIS A 98 -26.22 -0.40 -27.91
CA HIS A 98 -26.85 -1.65 -27.45
C HIS A 98 -28.22 -1.94 -28.10
N SER A 99 -29.10 -0.94 -28.20
CA SER A 99 -30.47 -1.12 -28.73
C SER A 99 -30.49 -1.50 -30.21
N GLU A 100 -29.67 -0.83 -31.01
CA GLU A 100 -29.54 -1.11 -32.44
C GLU A 100 -28.92 -2.49 -32.66
N LEU A 101 -27.87 -2.81 -31.89
CA LEU A 101 -27.22 -4.12 -31.95
C LEU A 101 -28.19 -5.27 -31.64
N GLN A 102 -29.00 -5.12 -30.58
CA GLN A 102 -30.03 -6.09 -30.22
C GLN A 102 -31.07 -6.24 -31.34
N ALA A 103 -31.56 -5.13 -31.90
CA ALA A 103 -32.56 -5.15 -32.96
C ALA A 103 -32.05 -5.86 -34.22
N GLN A 104 -30.80 -5.62 -34.62
CA GLN A 104 -30.18 -6.31 -35.75
C GLN A 104 -29.95 -7.79 -35.47
N TRP A 105 -29.61 -8.16 -34.23
CA TRP A 105 -29.48 -9.56 -33.86
C TRP A 105 -30.81 -10.30 -33.93
N ASP A 106 -31.89 -9.71 -33.39
CA ASP A 106 -33.25 -10.26 -33.46
C ASP A 106 -33.72 -10.41 -34.92
N ASN A 107 -33.36 -9.45 -35.78
CA ASN A 107 -33.61 -9.54 -37.22
C ASN A 107 -32.86 -10.72 -37.86
N LEU A 108 -31.58 -10.89 -37.54
CA LEU A 108 -30.79 -12.02 -38.06
C LEU A 108 -31.36 -13.37 -37.62
N GLN A 109 -31.84 -13.50 -36.38
CA GLN A 109 -32.47 -14.74 -35.90
C GLN A 109 -33.71 -15.11 -36.72
N ARG A 110 -34.52 -14.13 -37.13
CA ARG A 110 -35.66 -14.36 -38.04
C ARG A 110 -35.20 -14.89 -39.40
N PHE A 111 -34.16 -14.28 -39.97
CA PHE A 111 -33.60 -14.73 -41.23
C PHE A 111 -32.92 -16.11 -41.13
N ARG A 112 -32.32 -16.48 -39.99
CA ARG A 112 -31.78 -17.84 -39.77
C ARG A 112 -32.88 -18.90 -39.89
N MET A 113 -34.05 -18.67 -39.28
CA MET A 113 -35.20 -19.57 -39.40
C MET A 113 -35.73 -19.68 -40.83
N GLU A 114 -35.75 -18.59 -41.59
CA GLU A 114 -36.11 -18.62 -43.02
C GLU A 114 -35.07 -19.37 -43.86
N ALA A 115 -33.79 -19.10 -43.61
CA ALA A 115 -32.68 -19.74 -44.31
C ALA A 115 -32.65 -21.25 -44.09
N ASP A 116 -32.86 -21.71 -42.86
CA ASP A 116 -32.85 -23.14 -42.53
C ASP A 116 -33.98 -23.89 -43.24
N ARG A 117 -35.20 -23.33 -43.24
CA ARG A 117 -36.35 -23.91 -43.95
C ARG A 117 -36.14 -23.98 -45.46
N ASN A 118 -35.53 -22.97 -46.05
CA ASN A 118 -35.24 -22.95 -47.49
C ASN A 118 -34.09 -23.90 -47.86
N ALA A 119 -33.05 -23.97 -47.04
CA ALA A 119 -31.88 -24.81 -47.27
C ALA A 119 -32.22 -26.31 -47.32
N GLU A 120 -33.30 -26.74 -46.67
CA GLU A 120 -33.81 -28.12 -46.68
C GLU A 120 -34.64 -28.45 -47.93
N GLN A 121 -35.02 -27.46 -48.72
CA GLN A 121 -35.81 -27.64 -49.93
C GLN A 121 -34.91 -27.78 -51.18
N PRO A 122 -35.36 -28.45 -52.25
CA PRO A 122 -34.71 -28.40 -53.55
C PRO A 122 -34.68 -26.97 -54.11
N LEU A 123 -33.65 -26.62 -54.88
CA LEU A 123 -33.44 -25.25 -55.39
C LEU A 123 -34.68 -24.58 -56.03
N PRO A 124 -35.51 -25.26 -56.85
CA PRO A 124 -36.69 -24.63 -57.45
C PRO A 124 -37.81 -24.24 -56.47
N ALA A 125 -37.84 -24.84 -55.28
CA ALA A 125 -38.85 -24.54 -54.24
C ALA A 125 -38.41 -23.42 -53.29
N ARG A 126 -37.14 -22.99 -53.36
CA ARG A 126 -36.58 -21.95 -52.49
C ARG A 126 -36.99 -20.55 -52.95
N ASP A 127 -37.08 -19.64 -52.00
CA ASP A 127 -37.17 -18.21 -52.28
C ASP A 127 -35.87 -17.71 -52.93
N ALA A 128 -35.97 -17.32 -54.21
CA ALA A 128 -34.84 -16.83 -55.00
C ALA A 128 -34.25 -15.51 -54.46
N GLY A 129 -35.02 -14.70 -53.75
CA GLY A 129 -34.58 -13.43 -53.17
C GLY A 129 -34.01 -13.55 -51.74
N LEU A 130 -34.21 -14.69 -51.08
CA LEU A 130 -33.74 -14.91 -49.71
C LEU A 130 -32.22 -14.82 -49.54
N PRO A 131 -31.36 -15.36 -50.45
CA PRO A 131 -29.90 -15.25 -50.27
C PRO A 131 -29.41 -13.81 -50.16
N ASP A 132 -30.00 -12.89 -50.93
CA ASP A 132 -29.63 -11.47 -50.93
C ASP A 132 -30.15 -10.75 -49.67
N ARG A 133 -31.40 -11.04 -49.27
CA ARG A 133 -31.95 -10.51 -48.00
C ARG A 133 -31.18 -11.00 -46.77
N TRP A 134 -30.81 -12.30 -46.75
CA TRP A 134 -29.94 -12.89 -45.73
C TRP A 134 -28.57 -12.21 -45.68
N PHE A 135 -27.93 -12.04 -46.84
CA PHE A 135 -26.62 -11.40 -46.92
C PHE A 135 -26.68 -9.95 -46.42
N GLY A 136 -27.74 -9.22 -46.77
CA GLY A 136 -28.02 -7.87 -46.26
C GLY A 136 -28.16 -7.86 -44.73
N ALA A 137 -29.08 -8.63 -44.17
CA ALA A 137 -29.32 -8.67 -42.72
C ALA A 137 -28.08 -9.05 -41.90
N ALA A 138 -27.28 -10.01 -42.38
CA ALA A 138 -26.02 -10.36 -41.74
C ALA A 138 -24.97 -9.25 -41.86
N THR A 139 -24.98 -8.48 -42.95
CA THR A 139 -24.10 -7.31 -43.14
C THR A 139 -24.51 -6.15 -42.22
N ASP A 140 -25.80 -5.91 -42.05
CA ASP A 140 -26.34 -4.88 -41.16
C ASP A 140 -25.95 -5.18 -39.70
N LEU A 141 -26.05 -6.44 -39.25
CA LEU A 141 -25.56 -6.84 -37.92
C LEU A 141 -24.05 -6.65 -37.77
N LEU A 142 -23.25 -7.01 -38.77
CA LEU A 142 -21.80 -6.79 -38.74
C LEU A 142 -21.46 -5.30 -38.62
N GLN A 143 -22.22 -4.43 -39.29
CA GLN A 143 -22.06 -2.98 -39.20
C GLN A 143 -22.49 -2.45 -37.82
N ALA A 144 -23.59 -2.93 -37.26
CA ALA A 144 -24.00 -2.58 -35.90
C ALA A 144 -22.96 -3.01 -34.85
N ILE A 145 -22.33 -4.18 -35.02
CA ILE A 145 -21.21 -4.61 -34.18
C ILE A 145 -20.03 -3.64 -34.31
N GLN A 146 -19.64 -3.28 -35.54
CA GLN A 146 -18.55 -2.33 -35.77
C GLN A 146 -18.81 -0.98 -35.09
N SER A 147 -20.01 -0.40 -35.27
CA SER A 147 -20.39 0.85 -34.61
C SER A 147 -20.38 0.74 -33.08
N SER A 148 -20.76 -0.42 -32.53
CA SER A 148 -20.70 -0.68 -31.09
C SER A 148 -19.25 -0.74 -30.58
N VAL A 149 -18.33 -1.35 -31.34
CA VAL A 149 -16.90 -1.37 -31.02
C VAL A 149 -16.31 0.04 -31.07
N GLU A 150 -16.63 0.84 -32.10
CA GLU A 150 -16.16 2.22 -32.23
C GLU A 150 -16.66 3.10 -31.07
N ALA A 151 -17.94 2.96 -30.69
CA ALA A 151 -18.51 3.67 -29.54
C ALA A 151 -17.85 3.24 -28.22
N LEU A 152 -17.62 1.93 -28.04
CA LEU A 152 -16.94 1.37 -26.88
C LEU A 152 -15.50 1.88 -26.75
N VAL A 153 -14.76 2.00 -27.86
CA VAL A 153 -13.41 2.59 -27.90
C VAL A 153 -13.43 4.04 -27.37
N GLY A 154 -14.51 4.78 -27.57
CA GLY A 154 -14.69 6.14 -27.04
C GLY A 154 -14.61 6.23 -25.51
N HIS A 155 -14.80 5.13 -24.78
CA HIS A 155 -14.65 5.08 -23.33
C HIS A 155 -13.20 4.88 -22.86
N PHE A 156 -12.31 4.43 -23.74
CA PHE A 156 -10.91 4.19 -23.38
C PHE A 156 -10.16 5.51 -23.12
N PRO A 157 -9.15 5.51 -22.23
CA PRO A 157 -8.32 6.68 -22.03
C PRO A 157 -7.60 7.11 -23.32
N PRO A 158 -7.46 8.41 -23.60
CA PRO A 158 -6.77 8.88 -24.80
C PRO A 158 -5.34 8.33 -24.91
N GLY A 159 -5.03 7.75 -26.06
CA GLY A 159 -3.71 7.19 -26.34
C GLY A 159 -3.44 5.81 -25.72
N ASP A 160 -4.42 5.20 -25.04
CA ASP A 160 -4.31 3.86 -24.48
C ASP A 160 -4.01 2.79 -25.55
N GLN A 161 -3.22 1.78 -25.19
CA GLN A 161 -2.79 0.75 -26.12
C GLN A 161 -3.92 -0.23 -26.47
N ASN A 162 -4.81 -0.54 -25.53
CA ASN A 162 -5.92 -1.46 -25.77
C ASN A 162 -6.94 -0.81 -26.71
N ALA A 163 -7.16 0.51 -26.59
CA ALA A 163 -7.95 1.28 -27.56
C ALA A 163 -7.41 1.10 -29.00
N ARG A 164 -6.09 1.21 -29.18
CA ARG A 164 -5.45 1.04 -30.51
C ARG A 164 -5.57 -0.38 -31.03
N LEU A 165 -5.45 -1.38 -30.16
CA LEU A 165 -5.61 -2.79 -30.53
C LEU A 165 -7.07 -3.10 -30.91
N SER A 166 -8.04 -2.55 -30.18
CA SER A 166 -9.47 -2.67 -30.51
C SER A 166 -9.79 -1.99 -31.85
N LEU A 167 -9.24 -0.80 -32.12
CA LEU A 167 -9.39 -0.13 -33.42
C LEU A 167 -8.72 -0.91 -34.56
N LEU A 168 -7.53 -1.47 -34.33
CA LEU A 168 -6.86 -2.35 -35.29
C LEU A 168 -7.72 -3.57 -35.62
N ALA A 169 -8.29 -4.20 -34.59
CA ALA A 169 -9.16 -5.35 -34.76
C ALA A 169 -10.47 -5.00 -35.49
N ALA A 170 -11.07 -3.83 -35.20
CA ALA A 170 -12.22 -3.32 -35.93
C ALA A 170 -11.90 -3.04 -37.42
N ALA A 171 -10.75 -2.43 -37.72
CA ALA A 171 -10.32 -2.22 -39.10
C ALA A 171 -10.06 -3.53 -39.84
N LEU A 172 -9.50 -4.54 -39.15
CA LEU A 172 -9.33 -5.90 -39.70
C LEU A 172 -10.69 -6.57 -39.95
N LEU A 173 -11.68 -6.40 -39.08
CA LEU A 173 -13.03 -6.87 -39.31
C LEU A 173 -13.63 -6.22 -40.57
N ASP A 174 -13.55 -4.89 -40.70
CA ASP A 174 -14.11 -4.19 -41.85
C ASP A 174 -13.42 -4.61 -43.16
N LEU A 175 -12.09 -4.82 -43.11
CA LEU A 175 -11.35 -5.38 -44.24
C LEU A 175 -11.85 -6.78 -44.59
N ARG A 176 -12.06 -7.65 -43.59
CA ARG A 176 -12.56 -9.01 -43.81
C ARG A 176 -13.97 -9.00 -44.42
N VAL A 177 -14.83 -8.10 -43.95
CA VAL A 177 -16.21 -7.95 -44.45
C VAL A 177 -16.19 -7.47 -45.90
N THR A 178 -15.35 -6.48 -46.20
CA THR A 178 -15.19 -5.88 -47.54
C THR A 178 -14.58 -6.88 -48.52
N SER A 179 -13.47 -7.52 -48.17
CA SER A 179 -12.83 -8.56 -49.02
C SER A 179 -13.71 -9.78 -49.21
N GLY A 180 -14.47 -10.17 -48.17
CA GLY A 180 -15.45 -11.25 -48.27
C GLY A 180 -16.61 -10.91 -49.22
N ALA A 181 -17.06 -9.65 -49.21
CA ALA A 181 -18.10 -9.17 -50.12
C ALA A 181 -17.62 -9.19 -51.58
N GLU A 182 -16.42 -8.68 -51.87
CA GLU A 182 -15.89 -8.73 -53.23
C GLU A 182 -15.70 -10.17 -53.71
N ALA A 183 -15.10 -11.03 -52.88
CA ALA A 183 -14.90 -12.43 -53.22
C ALA A 183 -16.24 -13.12 -53.55
N SER A 184 -17.31 -12.78 -52.82
CA SER A 184 -18.66 -13.30 -53.06
C SER A 184 -19.25 -12.81 -54.38
N VAL A 185 -19.14 -11.51 -54.68
CA VAL A 185 -19.64 -10.91 -55.93
C VAL A 185 -18.93 -11.51 -57.14
N VAL A 186 -17.60 -11.58 -57.11
CA VAL A 186 -16.82 -12.14 -58.23
C VAL A 186 -17.09 -13.64 -58.42
N ALA A 187 -17.22 -14.40 -57.32
CA ALA A 187 -17.59 -15.81 -57.38
C ALA A 187 -19.01 -16.00 -57.96
N GLN A 188 -19.96 -15.14 -57.63
CA GLN A 188 -21.32 -15.20 -58.18
C GLN A 188 -21.34 -14.92 -59.68
N LEU A 189 -20.70 -13.84 -60.13
CA LEU A 189 -20.57 -13.51 -61.56
C LEU A 189 -19.96 -14.68 -62.34
N ARG A 190 -18.97 -15.34 -61.73
CA ARG A 190 -18.32 -16.51 -62.29
C ARG A 190 -19.22 -17.74 -62.35
N ALA A 191 -20.00 -17.99 -61.31
CA ALA A 191 -20.93 -19.12 -61.25
C ALA A 191 -22.08 -18.98 -62.25
N THR A 192 -22.58 -17.76 -62.46
CA THR A 192 -23.67 -17.49 -63.42
C THR A 192 -23.18 -17.30 -64.84
N GLY A 193 -21.88 -17.12 -65.06
CA GLY A 193 -21.31 -16.77 -66.37
C GLY A 193 -21.83 -15.45 -66.91
N ARG A 194 -22.35 -14.57 -66.03
CA ARG A 194 -23.00 -13.31 -66.44
C ARG A 194 -21.92 -12.27 -66.64
N THR A 195 -21.94 -11.60 -67.80
CA THR A 195 -21.11 -10.41 -68.02
C THR A 195 -21.51 -9.34 -66.99
N PRO A 196 -20.56 -8.82 -66.20
CA PRO A 196 -20.86 -7.82 -65.19
C PRO A 196 -21.35 -6.53 -65.86
N ASP A 197 -22.49 -6.00 -65.41
CA ASP A 197 -22.95 -4.68 -65.82
C ASP A 197 -22.18 -3.57 -65.07
N ASN A 198 -22.44 -2.31 -65.45
CA ASN A 198 -21.77 -1.15 -64.84
C ASN A 198 -22.02 -1.05 -63.33
N ALA A 199 -23.17 -1.52 -62.84
CA ALA A 199 -23.47 -1.48 -61.41
C ALA A 199 -22.62 -2.50 -60.63
N HIS A 200 -22.49 -3.72 -61.16
CA HIS A 200 -21.60 -4.73 -60.56
C HIS A 200 -20.14 -4.28 -60.57
N LEU A 201 -19.66 -3.73 -61.69
CA LEU A 201 -18.28 -3.23 -61.79
C LEU A 201 -18.05 -2.07 -60.82
N LEU A 202 -18.96 -1.09 -60.76
CA LEU A 202 -18.88 0.02 -59.83
C LEU A 202 -18.80 -0.47 -58.38
N HIS A 203 -19.65 -1.43 -58.00
CA HIS A 203 -19.64 -1.99 -56.65
C HIS A 203 -18.31 -2.68 -56.31
N VAL A 204 -17.76 -3.47 -57.23
CA VAL A 204 -16.43 -4.09 -57.04
C VAL A 204 -15.34 -3.03 -56.88
N TYR A 205 -15.35 -1.96 -57.68
CA TYR A 205 -14.37 -0.89 -57.55
C TYR A 205 -14.52 -0.07 -56.25
N GLN A 206 -15.74 0.12 -55.76
CA GLN A 206 -15.99 0.74 -54.45
C GLN A 206 -15.43 -0.11 -53.32
N LEU A 207 -15.66 -1.43 -53.34
CA LEU A 207 -15.09 -2.35 -52.37
C LEU A 207 -13.56 -2.30 -52.40
N ARG A 208 -12.95 -2.31 -53.59
CA ARG A 208 -11.48 -2.21 -53.76
C ARG A 208 -10.89 -0.92 -53.22
N GLY A 209 -11.51 0.22 -53.52
CA GLY A 209 -11.09 1.50 -52.96
C GLY A 209 -11.12 1.50 -51.43
N LYS A 210 -12.16 0.88 -50.85
CA LYS A 210 -12.28 0.71 -49.40
C LYS A 210 -11.21 -0.24 -48.85
N GLU A 211 -10.94 -1.37 -49.50
CA GLU A 211 -9.87 -2.30 -49.09
C GLU A 211 -8.50 -1.63 -49.11
N ASP A 212 -8.18 -0.87 -50.15
CA ASP A 212 -6.91 -0.15 -50.26
C ASP A 212 -6.77 0.84 -49.12
N GLN A 213 -7.82 1.61 -48.80
CA GLN A 213 -7.84 2.49 -47.64
C GLN A 213 -7.61 1.71 -46.33
N LEU A 214 -8.35 0.61 -46.13
CA LEU A 214 -8.25 -0.19 -44.91
C LEU A 214 -6.87 -0.80 -44.72
N TRP A 215 -6.19 -1.24 -45.79
CA TRP A 215 -4.80 -1.70 -45.68
C TRP A 215 -3.86 -0.61 -45.16
N HIS A 216 -4.01 0.64 -45.64
CA HIS A 216 -3.21 1.76 -45.15
C HIS A 216 -3.54 2.08 -43.69
N ASP A 217 -4.83 2.07 -43.31
CA ASP A 217 -5.27 2.29 -41.94
C ASP A 217 -4.76 1.21 -40.98
N ILE A 218 -4.82 -0.06 -41.38
CA ILE A 218 -4.30 -1.20 -40.61
C ILE A 218 -2.80 -1.10 -40.41
N GLU A 219 -2.02 -0.79 -41.46
CA GLU A 219 -0.57 -0.62 -41.34
C GLU A 219 -0.22 0.55 -40.42
N ARG A 220 -0.93 1.68 -40.55
CA ARG A 220 -0.79 2.85 -39.68
C ARG A 220 -1.13 2.51 -38.23
N LEU A 221 -2.29 1.90 -37.95
CA LEU A 221 -2.70 1.51 -36.61
C LEU A 221 -1.70 0.53 -35.98
N ALA A 222 -1.29 -0.49 -36.73
CA ALA A 222 -0.30 -1.46 -36.29
C ALA A 222 1.04 -0.82 -35.94
N SER A 223 1.47 0.22 -36.68
CA SER A 223 2.71 0.96 -36.38
C SER A 223 2.70 1.68 -35.03
N TYR A 224 1.51 2.03 -34.52
CA TYR A 224 1.34 2.66 -33.22
C TYR A 224 1.17 1.66 -32.07
N THR A 225 1.14 0.36 -32.36
CA THR A 225 1.13 -0.70 -31.35
C THR A 225 2.56 -1.07 -30.93
N ARG A 226 2.74 -1.54 -29.70
CA ARG A 226 4.05 -2.00 -29.21
C ARG A 226 4.42 -3.43 -29.66
N ALA A 227 3.64 -4.03 -30.55
CA ALA A 227 3.78 -5.44 -30.94
C ALA A 227 4.32 -5.59 -32.37
N VAL A 228 5.64 -5.81 -32.46
CA VAL A 228 6.37 -5.99 -33.74
C VAL A 228 5.84 -7.19 -34.54
N GLU A 229 5.26 -8.18 -33.87
CA GLU A 229 4.67 -9.37 -34.50
C GLU A 229 3.52 -9.06 -35.48
N PHE A 230 2.77 -7.97 -35.28
CA PHE A 230 1.68 -7.60 -36.18
C PHE A 230 2.19 -7.20 -37.56
N GLN A 231 3.26 -6.43 -37.64
CA GLN A 231 3.75 -5.89 -38.92
C GLN A 231 4.11 -6.99 -39.91
N HIS A 232 4.81 -8.04 -39.43
CA HIS A 232 5.18 -9.16 -40.28
C HIS A 232 3.96 -9.96 -40.76
N LYS A 233 3.02 -10.24 -39.85
CA LYS A 233 1.79 -11.00 -40.18
C LYS A 233 0.88 -10.22 -41.13
N ILE A 234 0.68 -8.91 -40.90
CA ILE A 234 -0.08 -8.01 -41.78
C ILE A 234 0.51 -8.02 -43.18
N LYS A 235 1.84 -7.84 -43.30
CA LYS A 235 2.53 -7.86 -44.59
C LYS A 235 2.34 -9.19 -45.32
N LYS A 236 2.41 -10.32 -44.61
CA LYS A 236 2.19 -11.66 -45.18
C LYS A 236 0.77 -11.80 -45.75
N VAL A 237 -0.25 -11.42 -44.99
CA VAL A 237 -1.65 -11.50 -45.43
C VAL A 237 -1.92 -10.55 -46.59
N LYS A 238 -1.46 -9.30 -46.51
CA LYS A 238 -1.55 -8.29 -47.59
C LYS A 238 -0.88 -8.78 -48.87
N ASN A 239 0.30 -9.36 -48.78
CA ASN A 239 1.00 -9.93 -49.94
C ASN A 239 0.19 -11.05 -50.58
N HIS A 240 -0.38 -11.98 -49.79
CA HIS A 240 -1.21 -13.04 -50.34
C HIS A 240 -2.47 -12.49 -51.02
N HIS A 241 -3.13 -11.51 -50.40
CA HIS A 241 -4.29 -10.83 -50.97
C HIS A 241 -3.97 -10.20 -52.34
N LEU A 242 -2.91 -9.37 -52.41
CA LEU A 242 -2.58 -8.59 -53.60
C LEU A 242 -1.89 -9.41 -54.71
N SER A 243 -1.14 -10.46 -54.36
CA SER A 243 -0.38 -11.27 -55.33
C SER A 243 -1.08 -12.55 -55.78
N VAL A 244 -2.08 -13.04 -55.02
CA VAL A 244 -2.77 -14.30 -55.33
C VAL A 244 -4.26 -14.08 -55.59
N LEU A 245 -5.00 -13.52 -54.63
CA LEU A 245 -6.45 -13.38 -54.77
C LEU A 245 -6.83 -12.31 -55.80
N ARG A 246 -6.24 -11.11 -55.69
CA ARG A 246 -6.54 -9.98 -56.59
C ARG A 246 -6.33 -10.31 -58.07
N PRO A 247 -5.23 -10.93 -58.51
CA PRO A 247 -5.04 -11.26 -59.92
C PRO A 247 -6.08 -12.27 -60.43
N LEU A 248 -6.48 -13.24 -59.62
CA LEU A 248 -7.53 -14.20 -59.99
C LEU A 248 -8.90 -13.53 -60.14
N GLN A 249 -9.23 -12.58 -59.26
CA GLN A 249 -10.44 -11.77 -59.37
C GLN A 249 -10.41 -10.90 -60.64
N ASN A 250 -9.29 -10.22 -60.90
CA ASN A 250 -9.10 -9.39 -62.09
C ASN A 250 -9.26 -10.20 -63.38
N GLN A 251 -8.62 -11.38 -63.44
CA GLN A 251 -8.72 -12.27 -64.58
C GLN A 251 -10.15 -12.77 -64.78
N THR A 252 -10.85 -13.10 -63.68
CA THR A 252 -12.26 -13.53 -63.75
C THR A 252 -13.15 -12.44 -64.34
N ILE A 253 -13.01 -11.20 -63.89
CA ILE A 253 -13.76 -10.06 -64.42
C ILE A 253 -13.39 -9.82 -65.89
N ALA A 254 -12.10 -9.89 -66.24
CA ALA A 254 -11.64 -9.72 -67.61
C ALA A 254 -12.22 -10.79 -68.55
N ASP A 255 -12.20 -12.06 -68.14
CA ASP A 255 -12.76 -13.17 -68.92
C ASP A 255 -14.25 -12.97 -69.19
N LEU A 256 -15.02 -12.55 -68.18
CA LEU A 256 -16.46 -12.32 -68.29
C LEU A 256 -16.80 -11.10 -69.15
N THR A 257 -16.00 -10.04 -69.05
CA THR A 257 -16.17 -8.80 -69.84
C THR A 257 -15.82 -9.02 -71.30
N THR A 258 -14.75 -9.77 -71.57
CA THR A 258 -14.28 -10.08 -72.94
C THR A 258 -14.97 -11.30 -73.56
N GLN A 259 -15.84 -11.98 -72.80
CA GLN A 259 -16.51 -13.22 -73.18
C GLN A 259 -15.53 -14.32 -73.65
N THR A 260 -14.31 -14.32 -73.10
CA THR A 260 -13.29 -15.31 -73.43
C THR A 260 -13.53 -16.60 -72.68
N ALA A 261 -12.87 -17.67 -73.15
CA ALA A 261 -12.94 -18.95 -72.50
C ALA A 261 -12.49 -18.85 -71.03
N PRO A 262 -13.22 -19.50 -70.11
CA PRO A 262 -12.98 -19.42 -68.68
C PRO A 262 -11.56 -19.85 -68.25
N SER A 263 -10.68 -18.90 -67.90
CA SER A 263 -9.29 -19.21 -67.47
C SER A 263 -9.15 -19.51 -65.96
N VAL A 264 -10.05 -18.97 -65.13
CA VAL A 264 -10.07 -19.19 -63.67
C VAL A 264 -11.33 -19.93 -63.26
N SER A 265 -11.22 -21.17 -62.76
CA SER A 265 -12.39 -21.92 -62.28
C SER A 265 -12.98 -21.32 -60.99
N LEU A 266 -14.28 -21.53 -60.77
CA LEU A 266 -14.95 -21.12 -59.52
C LEU A 266 -14.29 -21.73 -58.28
N GLN A 267 -13.87 -23.00 -58.38
CA GLN A 267 -13.14 -23.69 -57.31
C GLN A 267 -11.79 -23.03 -57.02
N LYS A 268 -11.03 -22.65 -58.05
CA LYS A 268 -9.74 -21.97 -57.87
C LYS A 268 -9.91 -20.61 -57.18
N LEU A 269 -10.93 -19.85 -57.59
CA LEU A 269 -11.25 -18.55 -56.99
C LEU A 269 -11.65 -18.68 -55.51
N THR A 270 -12.55 -19.60 -55.20
CA THR A 270 -13.03 -19.84 -53.82
C THR A 270 -11.90 -20.33 -52.91
N VAL A 271 -11.10 -21.31 -53.35
CA VAL A 271 -9.93 -21.79 -52.59
C VAL A 271 -8.89 -20.69 -52.35
N ALA A 272 -8.65 -19.80 -53.32
CA ALA A 272 -7.69 -18.70 -53.17
C ALA A 272 -8.16 -17.61 -52.18
N SER A 273 -9.47 -17.50 -51.94
CA SER A 273 -10.00 -16.51 -50.98
C SER A 273 -9.76 -16.92 -49.52
N VAL A 274 -9.73 -18.22 -49.24
CA VAL A 274 -9.68 -18.77 -47.87
C VAL A 274 -8.46 -18.28 -47.08
N PRO A 275 -7.20 -18.40 -47.56
CA PRO A 275 -6.05 -17.99 -46.75
C PRO A 275 -5.97 -16.48 -46.52
N THR A 276 -6.56 -15.67 -47.40
CA THR A 276 -6.67 -14.22 -47.19
C THR A 276 -7.65 -13.94 -46.05
N LEU A 277 -8.86 -14.48 -46.12
CA LEU A 277 -9.92 -14.22 -45.14
C LEU A 277 -9.61 -14.83 -43.76
N ASP A 278 -9.01 -16.01 -43.73
CA ASP A 278 -8.55 -16.66 -42.50
C ASP A 278 -7.36 -15.91 -41.90
N GLY A 279 -6.41 -15.45 -42.72
CA GLY A 279 -5.29 -14.64 -42.26
C GLY A 279 -5.72 -13.30 -41.65
N ILE A 280 -6.74 -12.65 -42.20
CA ILE A 280 -7.32 -11.43 -41.60
C ILE A 280 -8.01 -11.77 -40.27
N ALA A 281 -8.74 -12.88 -40.20
CA ALA A 281 -9.39 -13.32 -38.97
C ALA A 281 -8.38 -13.66 -37.86
N GLU A 282 -7.28 -14.35 -38.19
CA GLU A 282 -6.19 -14.65 -37.26
C GLU A 282 -5.52 -13.37 -36.72
N LEU A 283 -5.34 -12.35 -37.57
CA LEU A 283 -4.81 -11.05 -37.15
C LEU A 283 -5.77 -10.34 -36.18
N MET A 284 -7.06 -10.43 -36.42
CA MET A 284 -8.08 -9.86 -35.54
C MET A 284 -8.08 -10.55 -34.18
N THR A 285 -8.09 -11.89 -34.14
CA THR A 285 -7.97 -12.66 -32.89
C THR A 285 -6.67 -12.32 -32.15
N LEU A 286 -5.55 -12.19 -32.86
CA LEU A 286 -4.28 -11.80 -32.24
C LEU A 286 -4.36 -10.41 -31.58
N ALA A 287 -5.04 -9.45 -32.22
CA ALA A 287 -5.21 -8.10 -31.70
C ALA A 287 -6.10 -8.07 -30.45
N THR A 288 -7.24 -8.78 -30.48
CA THR A 288 -8.16 -8.86 -29.33
C THR A 288 -7.54 -9.61 -28.17
N ASP A 289 -6.91 -10.77 -28.42
CA ASP A 289 -6.20 -11.56 -27.39
C ASP A 289 -5.11 -10.74 -26.71
N LYS A 290 -4.37 -9.95 -27.50
CA LYS A 290 -3.34 -9.07 -26.95
C LYS A 290 -3.95 -7.98 -26.07
N ALA A 291 -5.01 -7.31 -26.54
CA ALA A 291 -5.69 -6.25 -25.79
C ALA A 291 -6.21 -6.80 -24.45
N ARG A 292 -6.86 -7.98 -24.49
CA ARG A 292 -7.38 -8.66 -23.31
C ARG A 292 -6.29 -9.01 -22.31
N ARG A 293 -5.20 -9.65 -22.77
CA ARG A 293 -4.05 -9.99 -21.90
C ARG A 293 -3.42 -8.76 -21.28
N ASP A 294 -3.17 -7.71 -22.08
CA ASP A 294 -2.56 -6.46 -21.59
C ASP A 294 -3.48 -5.79 -20.53
N ALA A 295 -4.81 -5.82 -20.72
CA ALA A 295 -5.78 -5.29 -19.77
C ALA A 295 -5.81 -6.10 -18.45
N ASP A 296 -5.87 -7.43 -18.53
CA ASP A 296 -5.95 -8.31 -17.35
C ASP A 296 -4.66 -8.27 -16.52
N GLU A 297 -3.50 -8.21 -17.19
CA GLU A 297 -2.22 -7.98 -16.53
C GLU A 297 -2.18 -6.61 -15.84
N GLY A 298 -2.67 -5.56 -16.51
CA GLY A 298 -2.79 -4.22 -15.94
C GLY A 298 -3.64 -4.20 -14.67
N MET A 299 -4.82 -4.84 -14.71
CA MET A 299 -5.72 -4.97 -13.57
C MET A 299 -5.04 -5.71 -12.40
N SER A 300 -4.38 -6.84 -12.67
CA SER A 300 -3.66 -7.62 -11.65
C SER A 300 -2.52 -6.81 -11.01
N ARG A 301 -1.75 -6.06 -11.80
CA ARG A 301 -0.71 -5.15 -11.30
C ARG A 301 -1.29 -4.05 -10.42
N SER A 302 -2.34 -3.37 -10.87
CA SER A 302 -3.00 -2.30 -10.10
C SER A 302 -3.58 -2.82 -8.79
N ARG A 303 -4.15 -4.03 -8.78
CA ARG A 303 -4.62 -4.71 -7.56
C ARG A 303 -3.48 -4.94 -6.57
N ASN A 304 -2.35 -5.47 -7.03
CA ASN A 304 -1.19 -5.73 -6.17
C ASN A 304 -0.61 -4.43 -5.58
N VAL A 305 -0.59 -3.34 -6.37
CA VAL A 305 -0.17 -2.02 -5.89
C VAL A 305 -1.12 -1.49 -4.82
N LEU A 306 -2.43 -1.60 -5.02
CA LEU A 306 -3.44 -1.19 -4.05
C LEU A 306 -3.30 -1.97 -2.73
N VAL A 307 -3.16 -3.30 -2.80
CA VAL A 307 -2.96 -4.15 -1.61
C VAL A 307 -1.69 -3.75 -0.86
N ARG A 308 -0.56 -3.59 -1.56
CA ARG A 308 0.70 -3.18 -0.95
C ARG A 308 0.60 -1.83 -0.25
N ASN A 309 0.01 -0.83 -0.91
CA ASN A 309 -0.12 0.52 -0.33
C ASN A 309 -1.10 0.52 0.86
N SER A 310 -2.14 -0.31 0.81
CA SER A 310 -3.06 -0.50 1.94
C SER A 310 -2.35 -1.14 3.15
N LEU A 311 -1.47 -2.11 2.92
CA LEU A 311 -0.65 -2.72 3.98
C LEU A 311 0.32 -1.72 4.60
N VAL A 312 0.97 -0.87 3.79
CA VAL A 312 1.86 0.20 4.30
C VAL A 312 1.08 1.17 5.17
N LEU A 313 -0.12 1.58 4.76
CA LEU A 313 -0.99 2.44 5.55
C LEU A 313 -1.37 1.80 6.89
N LEU A 314 -1.76 0.52 6.88
CA LEU A 314 -2.10 -0.24 8.09
C LEU A 314 -0.90 -0.35 9.04
N MET A 315 0.30 -0.62 8.51
CA MET A 315 1.53 -0.65 9.29
C MET A 315 1.85 0.73 9.89
N GLY A 316 1.63 1.81 9.15
CA GLY A 316 1.78 3.17 9.63
C GLY A 316 0.85 3.49 10.81
N PHE A 317 -0.44 3.12 10.72
CA PHE A 317 -1.38 3.26 11.83
C PHE A 317 -0.98 2.41 13.05
N LEU A 318 -0.53 1.17 12.83
CA LEU A 318 -0.06 0.30 13.92
C LEU A 318 1.12 0.93 14.66
N VAL A 319 2.12 1.45 13.94
CA VAL A 319 3.28 2.13 14.54
C VAL A 319 2.84 3.39 15.29
N LEU A 320 1.92 4.19 14.75
CA LEU A 320 1.38 5.36 15.43
C LEU A 320 0.68 4.98 16.75
N ILE A 321 -0.18 3.96 16.73
CA ILE A 321 -0.91 3.49 17.92
C ILE A 321 0.07 2.98 18.99
N LEU A 322 1.05 2.16 18.59
CA LEU A 322 2.06 1.64 19.52
C LEU A 322 2.92 2.77 20.12
N SER A 323 3.30 3.75 19.30
CA SER A 323 4.07 4.93 19.74
C SER A 323 3.26 5.78 20.71
N LEU A 324 1.99 6.04 20.41
CA LEU A 324 1.11 6.79 21.30
C LEU A 324 0.90 6.07 22.63
N ARG A 325 0.67 4.74 22.59
CA ARG A 325 0.55 3.90 23.79
C ARG A 325 1.83 3.96 24.63
N TYR A 326 3.00 3.87 23.98
CA TYR A 326 4.28 3.97 24.67
C TYR A 326 4.45 5.33 25.36
N VAL A 327 4.15 6.44 24.68
CA VAL A 327 4.23 7.79 25.26
C VAL A 327 3.28 7.95 26.45
N LEU A 328 2.01 7.52 26.31
CA LEU A 328 1.01 7.64 27.37
C LEU A 328 1.37 6.79 28.60
N CYS A 329 1.72 5.52 28.39
CA CYS A 329 1.95 4.59 29.50
C CYS A 329 3.35 4.73 30.11
N SER A 330 4.39 4.97 29.30
CA SER A 330 5.78 4.94 29.75
C SER A 330 6.34 6.30 30.11
N ILE A 331 5.78 7.40 29.58
CA ILE A 331 6.30 8.75 29.84
C ILE A 331 5.31 9.54 30.68
N ILE A 332 4.06 9.67 30.22
CA ILE A 332 3.07 10.54 30.87
C ILE A 332 2.63 9.98 32.23
N SER A 333 2.23 8.70 32.30
CA SER A 333 1.73 8.12 33.56
C SER A 333 2.76 8.13 34.71
N PRO A 334 4.06 7.83 34.50
CA PRO A 334 5.06 7.99 35.55
C PRO A 334 5.29 9.44 35.99
N LEU A 335 5.27 10.40 35.06
CA LEU A 335 5.40 11.82 35.39
C LEU A 335 4.24 12.31 36.27
N GLU A 336 3.01 11.88 36.01
CA GLU A 336 1.85 12.17 36.86
C GLU A 336 1.97 11.57 38.27
N HIS A 337 2.66 10.43 38.40
CA HIS A 337 2.92 9.83 39.71
C HIS A 337 3.95 10.64 40.49
N VAL A 338 5.04 11.04 39.84
CA VAL A 338 6.09 11.89 40.44
C VAL A 338 5.53 13.26 40.85
N ASP A 339 4.72 13.93 40.00
CA ASP A 339 4.08 15.21 40.36
C ASP A 339 3.18 15.06 41.61
N ARG A 340 2.40 13.96 41.70
CA ARG A 340 1.56 13.71 42.87
C ARG A 340 2.36 13.50 44.15
N GLU A 341 3.45 12.74 44.10
CA GLU A 341 4.28 12.49 45.29
C GLU A 341 5.07 13.73 45.73
N VAL A 342 5.55 14.55 44.78
CA VAL A 342 6.18 15.84 45.10
C VAL A 342 5.20 16.79 45.80
N ARG A 343 3.94 16.88 45.31
CA ARG A 343 2.89 17.66 45.97
C ARG A 343 2.56 17.14 47.37
N ARG A 344 2.54 15.82 47.55
CA ARG A 344 2.23 15.18 48.83
C ARG A 344 3.31 15.45 49.89
N LEU A 345 4.58 15.34 49.51
CA LEU A 345 5.72 15.59 50.42
C LEU A 345 5.90 17.07 50.77
N GLY A 346 5.49 17.98 49.87
CA GLY A 346 5.66 19.42 50.06
C GLY A 346 4.67 20.10 51.02
N ALA A 347 3.57 19.47 51.42
CA ALA A 347 2.47 20.12 52.16
C ALA A 347 2.11 21.53 51.60
N ILE A 348 2.21 21.70 50.29
CA ILE A 348 1.90 22.97 49.61
C ILE A 348 0.39 22.96 49.39
N PRO A 349 -0.42 23.79 50.08
CA PRO A 349 -1.84 23.92 49.76
C PRO A 349 -1.97 24.42 48.32
N PRO A 350 -3.05 24.08 47.61
CA PRO A 350 -3.20 24.48 46.21
C PRO A 350 -3.03 26.00 46.08
N SER A 351 -2.04 26.45 45.31
CA SER A 351 -2.01 27.84 44.87
C SER A 351 -3.21 28.03 43.94
N HIS A 352 -4.19 28.82 44.39
CA HIS A 352 -5.21 29.31 43.49
C HIS A 352 -4.55 30.10 42.36
N ASN A 353 -4.80 29.65 41.14
CA ASN A 353 -4.72 30.33 39.84
C ASN A 353 -3.59 31.34 39.59
N ASP A 354 -2.68 30.96 38.68
CA ASP A 354 -2.27 31.73 37.48
C ASP A 354 -0.84 31.33 37.05
N ALA A 355 -0.62 30.04 36.76
CA ALA A 355 0.61 29.57 36.13
C ALA A 355 0.25 28.89 34.80
N GLU A 356 0.40 29.64 33.70
CA GLU A 356 0.00 29.18 32.37
C GLU A 356 0.93 28.08 31.81
N ASN A 357 2.17 27.95 32.31
CA ASN A 357 3.15 27.00 31.76
C ASN A 357 3.97 26.25 32.83
N GLU A 358 4.62 25.14 32.42
CA GLU A 358 5.36 24.20 33.28
C GLU A 358 6.57 24.84 34.01
N ILE A 359 7.16 25.89 33.43
CA ILE A 359 8.33 26.60 34.00
C ILE A 359 7.95 27.34 35.29
N ASP A 360 6.78 27.98 35.31
CA ASP A 360 6.30 28.74 36.48
C ASP A 360 6.01 27.80 37.66
N ARG A 361 5.55 26.59 37.34
CA ARG A 361 5.24 25.54 38.33
C ARG A 361 6.52 24.99 38.99
N ILE A 362 7.60 24.81 38.22
CA ILE A 362 8.90 24.37 38.74
C ILE A 362 9.53 25.48 39.61
N SER A 363 9.44 26.73 39.17
CA SER A 363 9.97 27.90 39.91
C SER A 363 9.34 28.03 41.30
N ALA A 364 8.01 27.91 41.38
CA ALA A 364 7.29 27.95 42.66
C ALA A 364 7.72 26.82 43.62
N ALA A 365 7.96 25.61 43.10
CA ALA A 365 8.42 24.48 43.90
C ALA A 365 9.85 24.69 44.42
N THR A 366 10.75 25.25 43.61
CA THR A 366 12.13 25.54 44.04
C THR A 366 12.20 26.61 45.13
N ILE A 367 11.39 27.65 45.04
CA ILE A 367 11.32 28.73 46.06
C ILE A 367 10.79 28.17 47.39
N ALA A 368 9.80 27.28 47.34
CA ALA A 368 9.27 26.63 48.55
C ALA A 368 10.31 25.73 49.23
N LEU A 369 11.12 25.00 48.44
CA LEU A 369 12.19 24.15 48.97
C LEU A 369 13.30 24.98 49.65
N GLU A 370 13.71 26.09 49.03
CA GLU A 370 14.72 26.99 49.60
C GLU A 370 14.30 27.51 50.97
N LYS A 371 13.04 27.92 51.11
CA LYS A 371 12.47 28.38 52.38
C LYS A 371 12.52 27.29 53.46
N SER A 372 12.14 26.06 53.11
CA SER A 372 12.17 24.92 54.05
C SER A 372 13.59 24.57 54.53
N LEU A 373 14.63 24.81 53.71
CA LEU A 373 16.02 24.58 54.11
C LEU A 373 16.52 25.67 55.07
N CYS A 374 16.13 26.93 54.86
CA CYS A 374 16.43 28.02 55.79
C CYS A 374 15.80 27.79 57.17
N ASP A 375 14.53 27.43 57.23
CA ASP A 375 13.82 27.18 58.50
C ASP A 375 14.50 26.07 59.33
N ARG A 376 15.04 25.04 58.65
CA ARG A 376 15.77 23.95 59.30
C ARG A 376 17.14 24.40 59.84
N ALA A 377 17.86 25.23 59.10
CA ALA A 377 19.15 25.77 59.54
C ALA A 377 18.99 26.66 60.79
N GLU A 378 17.93 27.46 60.87
CA GLU A 378 17.62 28.27 62.06
C GLU A 378 17.29 27.40 63.29
N ALA A 379 16.55 26.30 63.09
CA ALA A 379 16.23 25.38 64.18
C ALA A 379 17.48 24.67 64.73
N GLU A 380 18.41 24.26 63.85
CA GLU A 380 19.69 23.67 64.25
C GLU A 380 20.58 24.67 65.00
N ALA A 381 20.58 25.95 64.60
CA ALA A 381 21.31 26.99 65.29
C ALA A 381 20.78 27.23 66.72
N LYS A 382 19.45 27.27 66.89
CA LYS A 382 18.82 27.39 68.23
C LYS A 382 19.17 26.22 69.13
N LEU A 383 19.16 24.99 68.59
CA LEU A 383 19.51 23.79 69.36
C LEU A 383 20.96 23.85 69.88
N ARG A 384 21.90 24.31 69.05
CA ARG A 384 23.31 24.47 69.45
C ARG A 384 23.46 25.50 70.57
N GLN A 385 22.78 26.62 70.47
CA GLN A 385 22.80 27.65 71.51
C GLN A 385 22.30 27.10 72.87
N THR A 386 21.20 26.34 72.87
CA THR A 386 20.67 25.73 74.11
C THR A 386 21.65 24.73 74.74
N ILE A 387 22.42 24.00 73.92
CA ILE A 387 23.44 23.07 74.41
C ILE A 387 24.59 23.82 75.11
N GLU A 388 25.05 24.93 74.54
CA GLU A 388 26.11 25.76 75.15
C GLU A 388 25.67 26.41 76.46
N GLU A 389 24.42 26.90 76.53
CA GLU A 389 23.84 27.46 77.75
C GLU A 389 23.77 26.41 78.88
N LEU A 390 23.37 25.18 78.57
CA LEU A 390 23.33 24.07 79.53
C LEU A 390 24.73 23.69 80.04
N GLN A 391 25.73 23.66 79.16
CA GLN A 391 27.12 23.35 79.54
C GLN A 391 27.69 24.40 80.50
N THR A 392 27.44 25.68 80.22
CA THR A 392 27.93 26.80 81.04
C THR A 392 27.32 26.79 82.45
N ALA A 393 26.02 26.50 82.56
CA ALA A 393 25.35 26.35 83.85
C ALA A 393 25.92 25.18 84.69
N PHE A 394 26.36 24.11 84.03
CA PHE A 394 26.94 22.94 84.70
C PHE A 394 28.33 23.23 85.29
N GLU A 395 29.14 24.08 84.65
CA GLU A 395 30.47 24.46 85.14
C GLU A 395 30.41 25.36 86.39
N GLN A 396 29.42 26.26 86.48
CA GLN A 396 29.27 27.17 87.62
C GLN A 396 28.93 26.46 88.95
N ILE A 397 28.38 25.25 88.90
CA ILE A 397 28.07 24.45 90.10
C ILE A 397 29.35 23.83 90.72
N LYS A 398 30.44 23.68 89.96
CA LYS A 398 31.67 23.00 90.43
C LYS A 398 32.60 23.85 91.31
N THR A 399 32.45 25.18 91.38
CA THR A 399 33.50 26.08 91.92
C THR A 399 33.17 26.83 93.22
N LEU A 400 32.07 26.54 93.91
CA LEU A 400 31.67 27.22 95.16
C LEU A 400 31.40 26.27 96.34
N LYS A 401 32.45 25.69 96.93
CA LYS A 401 32.53 25.12 98.31
C LYS A 401 34.02 25.10 98.72
N GLY A 402 34.54 25.58 99.84
CA GLY A 402 34.04 26.22 101.06
C GLY A 402 35.28 26.48 101.96
N PHE A 403 35.27 27.58 102.73
CA PHE A 403 36.37 27.97 103.63
C PHE A 403 36.38 27.04 104.86
N LEU A 404 37.50 26.34 105.14
CA LEU A 404 37.59 25.40 106.27
C LEU A 404 38.31 26.04 107.48
N PRO A 405 37.63 26.29 108.61
CA PRO A 405 38.26 26.86 109.79
C PRO A 405 39.13 25.82 110.53
N ILE A 406 40.42 26.14 110.71
CA ILE A 406 41.42 25.31 111.40
C ILE A 406 41.85 25.95 112.72
N CYS A 407 42.00 25.15 113.78
CA CYS A 407 42.45 25.63 115.09
C CYS A 407 43.93 26.02 115.02
N ALA A 408 44.27 27.25 115.39
CA ALA A 408 45.65 27.73 115.32
C ALA A 408 46.62 26.95 116.21
N SER A 409 46.13 26.41 117.34
CA SER A 409 46.95 25.72 118.35
C SER A 409 47.12 24.23 118.08
N CYS A 410 46.02 23.48 117.93
CA CYS A 410 46.07 22.02 117.78
C CYS A 410 45.83 21.51 116.35
N LYS A 411 45.67 22.44 115.38
CA LYS A 411 45.46 22.17 113.95
C LYS A 411 44.24 21.33 113.58
N LYS A 412 43.31 21.06 114.49
CA LYS A 412 42.03 20.39 114.17
C LYS A 412 41.16 21.26 113.24
N ILE A 413 40.37 20.63 112.36
CA ILE A 413 39.36 21.29 111.52
C ILE A 413 38.01 21.23 112.23
N ARG A 414 37.24 22.31 112.15
CA ARG A 414 35.85 22.32 112.62
C ARG A 414 34.93 21.86 111.48
N ASN A 415 34.25 20.74 111.68
CA ASN A 415 33.32 20.20 110.70
C ASN A 415 31.98 20.96 110.67
N ASP A 416 31.12 20.67 109.69
CA ASP A 416 29.80 21.30 109.53
C ASP A 416 28.85 21.07 110.72
N LYS A 417 29.15 20.09 111.58
CA LYS A 417 28.43 19.81 112.83
C LYS A 417 28.99 20.58 114.02
N GLY A 418 30.03 21.38 113.81
CA GLY A 418 30.64 22.26 114.81
C GLY A 418 31.69 21.60 115.70
N TYR A 419 32.02 20.32 115.49
CA TYR A 419 33.00 19.56 116.27
C TYR A 419 34.41 19.71 115.69
N TRP A 420 35.42 19.62 116.57
CA TRP A 420 36.83 19.67 116.18
C TRP A 420 37.40 18.27 115.99
N GLU A 421 37.78 17.95 114.76
CA GLU A 421 38.39 16.67 114.37
C GLU A 421 39.78 16.87 113.77
N GLN A 422 40.61 15.83 113.78
CA GLN A 422 41.93 15.90 113.14
C GLN A 422 41.78 16.13 111.64
N VAL A 423 42.70 16.91 111.06
CA VAL A 423 42.67 17.32 109.64
C VAL A 423 42.60 16.10 108.74
N GLU A 424 43.38 15.08 109.07
CA GLU A 424 43.49 13.84 108.34
C GLU A 424 42.13 13.12 108.29
N SER A 425 41.42 13.09 109.42
CA SER A 425 40.07 12.50 109.50
C SER A 425 39.05 13.30 108.68
N TYR A 426 39.11 14.64 108.71
CA TYR A 426 38.22 15.49 107.92
C TYR A 426 38.43 15.31 106.42
N ILE A 427 39.68 15.33 105.98
CA ILE A 427 40.03 15.25 104.55
C ILE A 427 39.75 13.85 104.00
N THR A 428 40.08 12.78 104.72
CA THR A 428 39.78 11.41 104.25
C THR A 428 38.28 11.11 104.21
N SER A 429 37.45 11.78 105.01
CA SER A 429 35.99 11.60 104.95
C SER A 429 35.30 12.43 103.86
N HIS A 430 35.97 13.46 103.32
CA HIS A 430 35.40 14.38 102.32
C HIS A 430 36.16 14.39 100.99
N SER A 431 37.17 13.54 100.81
CA SER A 431 37.95 13.38 99.58
C SER A 431 38.61 12.00 99.51
N ASP A 432 39.10 11.63 98.32
CA ASP A 432 39.80 10.36 98.11
C ASP A 432 41.27 10.34 98.61
N ALA A 433 41.68 11.29 99.47
CA ALA A 433 43.06 11.42 99.92
C ALA A 433 43.44 10.43 101.05
N GLN A 434 44.65 9.86 100.95
CA GLN A 434 45.24 8.92 101.93
C GLN A 434 46.47 9.53 102.61
N PHE A 435 46.60 9.36 103.93
CA PHE A 435 47.72 9.88 104.73
C PHE A 435 48.68 8.77 105.19
N SER A 436 49.98 9.07 105.19
CA SER A 436 51.04 8.24 105.78
C SER A 436 51.79 9.02 106.87
N HIS A 437 52.37 8.31 107.84
CA HIS A 437 53.12 8.95 108.94
C HIS A 437 54.61 9.01 108.59
N GLY A 438 55.16 10.22 108.52
CA GLY A 438 56.59 10.49 108.40
C GLY A 438 57.02 11.59 109.37
N ILE A 439 58.29 11.59 109.77
CA ILE A 439 58.89 12.65 110.59
C ILE A 439 59.76 13.51 109.65
N CYS A 440 59.55 14.83 109.65
CA CYS A 440 60.32 15.72 108.78
C CYS A 440 61.73 15.97 109.35
N PRO A 441 62.69 16.41 108.51
CA PRO A 441 64.07 16.68 108.94
C PRO A 441 64.16 17.64 110.14
N ASP A 442 63.30 18.65 110.20
CA ASP A 442 63.28 19.61 111.31
C ASP A 442 62.88 18.93 112.63
N CYS A 443 61.84 18.08 112.60
CA CYS A 443 61.42 17.30 113.75
C CYS A 443 62.47 16.25 114.15
N VAL A 444 63.19 15.65 113.19
CA VAL A 444 64.34 14.76 113.50
C VAL A 444 65.40 15.54 114.27
N GLN A 445 65.76 16.74 113.79
CA GLN A 445 66.78 17.57 114.42
C GLN A 445 66.35 18.03 115.81
N GLN A 446 65.07 18.33 116.02
CA GLN A 446 64.55 18.77 117.31
C GLN A 446 64.45 17.63 118.33
N LEU A 447 64.08 16.42 117.90
CA LEU A 447 63.90 15.25 118.78
C LEU A 447 65.18 14.45 119.02
N TYR A 448 66.11 14.44 118.05
CA TYR A 448 67.30 13.56 118.06
C TYR A 448 68.63 14.32 117.80
N GLY A 449 68.61 15.65 117.68
CA GLY A 449 69.80 16.46 117.33
C GLY A 449 71.00 16.26 118.27
N ASP A 450 70.75 16.07 119.57
CA ASP A 450 71.81 15.84 120.56
C ASP A 450 72.50 14.46 120.41
N LEU A 451 71.80 13.47 119.85
CA LEU A 451 72.36 12.13 119.60
C LEU A 451 73.22 12.08 118.33
N LEU A 452 72.96 12.97 117.38
CA LEU A 452 73.66 13.02 116.09
C LEU A 452 74.98 13.83 116.15
N SER A 453 75.21 14.63 117.20
CA SER A 453 76.40 15.50 117.32
C SER A 453 77.64 14.85 117.96
N LYS A 454 77.54 13.63 118.54
CA LYS A 454 78.61 12.99 119.34
C LYS A 454 79.47 11.94 118.59
N LYS A 455 79.37 11.85 117.26
CA LYS A 455 80.13 10.90 116.42
C LYS A 455 80.97 11.61 115.34
N THR A 456 81.95 12.40 115.77
CA THR A 456 83.03 12.87 114.91
C THR A 456 84.36 12.78 115.66
N SER A 457 84.97 11.59 115.74
CA SER A 457 86.43 11.36 115.90
C SER A 457 86.76 9.93 116.38
N THR A 458 86.75 8.92 115.51
CA THR A 458 87.73 7.81 115.60
C THR A 458 87.87 7.11 114.25
N SER A 459 89.12 6.79 113.95
CA SER A 459 89.78 6.44 112.71
C SER A 459 89.83 4.93 112.40
N ILE A 460 90.33 4.62 111.18
CA ILE A 460 91.05 3.38 110.75
C ILE A 460 90.13 2.20 110.38
N ASP A 461 90.02 1.81 109.09
CA ASP A 461 90.94 1.09 108.17
C ASP A 461 90.68 -0.44 108.18
N SER A 462 91.08 -1.11 107.12
CA SER A 462 90.95 -2.55 106.73
C SER A 462 89.72 -2.90 105.88
N THR A 463 89.85 -3.04 104.55
CA THR A 463 90.28 -4.25 103.77
C THR A 463 89.23 -5.38 103.84
N GLU A 464 88.94 -6.22 102.85
CA GLU A 464 89.38 -6.49 101.48
C GLU A 464 88.60 -7.75 101.03
N LYS A 465 88.32 -7.88 99.72
CA LYS A 465 87.93 -9.11 98.98
C LYS A 465 86.61 -9.81 99.39
N THR A 466 85.67 -10.04 98.48
CA THR A 466 85.84 -10.72 97.18
C THR A 466 84.86 -10.20 96.15
#